data_AF-A0A2V9K8L0-F1
#
_entry.id   AF-A0A2V9K8L0-F1
#
_cell.length_a   1.000
_cell.length_b   1.000
_cell.length_c   1.000
_cell.angle_alpha   90.00
_cell.angle_beta   90.00
_cell.angle_gamma   90.00
#
_symmetry.space_group_name_H-M   'P 1'
#
loop_
_entity.id
_entity.type
_entity.pdbx_description
1 polymer ?
#
loop_
_entity_poly.entity_id
_entity_poly.type
_entity_poly.pdbx_seq_one_letter_code
_entity_poly.pdbx_strand_id
1 'polypeptide(L)'
;MPQPAGDPYGVTGIGLATIPLDRFAGIRNVERSDQRSIGGVIENRGQVTLRPLDLTGVRRISLNADARDGWVKAELLNEQGYRIRGYTLEESAELRGDSFAHALTWRGAAGLPPGRHLVRIHLYKAELFALTLE
;
A
#
# COMPACT_ATOMS: atom_id res chain seq x y z
N MET A 1 23.94 40.50 46.99
CA MET A 1 23.89 40.77 45.53
C MET A 1 22.83 39.83 44.95
N PRO A 2 21.69 40.30 44.41
CA PRO A 2 20.63 39.40 43.95
C PRO A 2 20.92 38.88 42.54
N GLN A 3 20.62 37.60 42.30
CA GLN A 3 20.61 36.97 40.97
C GLN A 3 19.46 37.52 40.11
N PRO A 4 19.60 37.61 38.78
CA PRO A 4 18.49 37.98 37.92
C PRO A 4 17.44 36.86 37.91
N ALA A 5 16.18 37.25 38.09
CA ALA A 5 15.03 36.38 37.98
C ALA A 5 14.95 35.79 36.56
N GLY A 6 14.80 34.47 36.46
CA GLY A 6 14.61 33.78 35.19
C GLY A 6 13.34 34.26 34.49
N ASP A 7 13.40 34.27 33.15
CA ASP A 7 12.32 34.67 32.25
C ASP A 7 11.00 33.92 32.58
N PRO A 8 9.92 34.63 32.95
CA PRO A 8 8.64 34.03 33.31
C PRO A 8 7.81 33.52 32.11
N TYR A 9 8.25 33.73 30.87
CA TYR A 9 7.42 33.45 29.68
C TYR A 9 7.59 32.06 29.06
N GLY A 10 8.43 31.20 29.62
CA GLY A 10 8.59 29.81 29.16
C GLY A 10 9.24 29.73 27.77
N VAL A 11 10.04 28.69 27.54
CA VAL A 11 10.65 28.47 26.22
C VAL A 11 9.56 28.00 25.25
N THR A 12 8.96 28.92 24.50
CA THR A 12 8.04 28.54 23.40
C THR A 12 8.87 28.04 22.23
N GLY A 13 8.74 26.77 21.89
CA GLY A 13 9.34 26.16 20.71
C GLY A 13 8.28 25.87 19.65
N ILE A 14 8.57 26.18 18.39
CA ILE A 14 7.80 25.67 17.25
C ILE A 14 8.45 24.34 16.84
N GLY A 15 7.71 23.24 16.93
CA GLY A 15 8.11 21.96 16.37
C GLY A 15 7.75 21.87 14.89
N LEU A 16 8.73 21.61 14.04
CA LEU A 16 8.52 21.32 12.61
C LEU A 16 8.61 19.81 12.37
N ALA A 17 7.57 19.24 11.76
CA ALA A 17 7.60 17.90 11.20
C ALA A 17 7.38 17.98 9.68
N THR A 18 8.17 17.23 8.91
CA THR A 18 8.05 17.16 7.45
C THR A 18 7.75 15.73 7.06
N ILE A 19 6.75 15.54 6.19
CA ILE A 19 6.38 14.24 5.63
C ILE A 19 6.39 14.33 4.09
N PRO A 20 6.74 13.23 3.38
CA PRO A 20 6.58 13.17 1.94
C PRO A 20 5.10 13.30 1.51
N LEU A 21 4.87 13.82 0.32
CA LEU A 21 3.53 13.96 -0.27
C LEU A 21 2.80 12.60 -0.30
N ASP A 22 1.51 12.59 0.03
CA ASP A 22 0.65 11.38 0.05
C ASP A 22 1.13 10.23 0.95
N ARG A 23 1.90 10.53 2.01
CA ARG A 23 2.36 9.55 3.01
C ARG A 23 1.99 9.91 4.44
N PHE A 24 0.82 10.52 4.63
CA PHE A 24 0.31 10.85 5.96
C PHE A 24 -0.03 9.59 6.78
N ALA A 25 -0.42 8.50 6.12
CA ALA A 25 -0.65 7.20 6.73
C ALA A 25 -0.22 6.08 5.77
N GLY A 26 0.12 4.92 6.32
CA GLY A 26 0.55 3.74 5.57
C GLY A 26 0.03 2.44 6.18
N ILE A 27 -0.12 1.42 5.32
CA ILE A 27 -0.43 0.04 5.72
C ILE A 27 0.82 -0.80 5.48
N ARG A 28 1.39 -1.36 6.55
CA ARG A 28 2.51 -2.30 6.49
C ARG A 28 2.13 -3.67 7.01
N ASN A 29 2.81 -4.70 6.51
CA ASN A 29 2.73 -6.01 7.14
C ASN A 29 3.40 -5.98 8.54
N VAL A 30 2.88 -6.76 9.46
CA VAL A 30 3.59 -7.10 10.71
C VAL A 30 4.67 -8.13 10.41
N GLU A 31 5.71 -8.17 11.25
CA GLU A 31 6.81 -9.14 11.08
C GLU A 31 6.33 -10.57 11.24
N ARG A 32 5.39 -10.78 12.17
CA ARG A 32 4.80 -12.07 12.49
C ARG A 32 3.28 -11.92 12.64
N SER A 33 2.53 -12.66 11.85
CA SER A 33 1.07 -12.76 11.95
C SER A 33 0.68 -14.16 12.41
N ASP A 34 0.07 -14.24 13.60
CA ASP A 34 -0.47 -15.48 14.16
C ASP A 34 -1.91 -15.72 13.63
N GLN A 35 -2.05 -15.72 12.30
CA GLN A 35 -3.33 -15.84 11.63
C GLN A 35 -3.87 -17.27 11.75
N ARG A 36 -4.67 -17.51 12.80
CA ARG A 36 -5.19 -18.83 13.19
C ARG A 36 -5.92 -19.57 12.06
N SER A 37 -6.46 -18.86 11.07
CA SER A 37 -7.19 -19.43 9.94
C SER A 37 -6.31 -20.13 8.89
N ILE A 38 -4.99 -19.91 8.88
CA ILE A 38 -4.08 -20.44 7.84
C ILE A 38 -3.17 -21.56 8.39
N GLY A 39 -3.30 -21.93 9.67
CA GLY A 39 -2.61 -23.09 10.23
C GLY A 39 -1.08 -22.96 10.27
N GLY A 40 -0.57 -21.73 10.43
CA GLY A 40 0.86 -21.47 10.50
C GLY A 40 1.18 -19.99 10.78
N VAL A 41 2.44 -19.72 11.12
CA VAL A 41 2.96 -18.37 11.27
C VAL A 41 3.22 -17.78 9.89
N ILE A 42 2.60 -16.64 9.58
CA ILE A 42 2.87 -15.91 8.35
C ILE A 42 3.85 -14.79 8.68
N GLU A 43 5.06 -14.90 8.17
CA GLU A 43 6.10 -13.90 8.37
C GLU A 43 6.08 -12.84 7.28
N ASN A 44 6.08 -11.59 7.69
CA ASN A 44 6.26 -10.43 6.84
C ASN A 44 5.31 -10.31 5.64
N ARG A 45 4.13 -10.93 5.69
CA ARG A 45 3.12 -10.82 4.63
C ARG A 45 1.86 -10.16 5.13
N GLY A 46 1.31 -9.31 4.29
CA GLY A 46 0.04 -8.63 4.51
C GLY A 46 -0.82 -8.66 3.25
N GLN A 47 -2.12 -8.53 3.43
CA GLN A 47 -3.07 -8.43 2.34
C GLN A 47 -4.07 -7.31 2.64
N VAL A 48 -4.33 -6.47 1.64
CA VAL A 48 -5.39 -5.46 1.65
C VAL A 48 -6.32 -5.76 0.49
N THR A 49 -7.62 -5.88 0.75
CA THR A 49 -8.62 -6.01 -0.31
C THR A 49 -9.51 -4.78 -0.29
N LEU A 50 -9.54 -4.04 -1.40
CA LEU A 50 -10.39 -2.88 -1.54
C LEU A 50 -11.84 -3.29 -1.81
N ARG A 51 -12.77 -2.39 -1.51
CA ARG A 51 -14.16 -2.52 -1.99
C ARG A 51 -14.18 -2.53 -3.52
N PRO A 52 -15.21 -3.10 -4.16
CA PRO A 52 -15.30 -3.11 -5.62
C PRO A 52 -15.16 -1.69 -6.22
N LEU A 53 -14.21 -1.55 -7.14
CA LEU A 53 -13.91 -0.34 -7.90
C LEU A 53 -14.41 -0.53 -9.33
N ASP A 54 -15.06 0.48 -9.90
CA ASP A 54 -15.41 0.45 -11.32
C ASP A 54 -14.17 0.83 -12.15
N LEU A 55 -13.66 -0.13 -12.92
CA LEU A 55 -12.50 0.03 -13.78
C LEU A 55 -12.89 0.39 -15.23
N THR A 56 -14.17 0.66 -15.49
CA THR A 56 -14.64 1.10 -16.81
C THR A 56 -13.99 2.42 -17.19
N GLY A 57 -13.22 2.42 -18.28
CA GLY A 57 -12.49 3.61 -18.76
C GLY A 57 -11.19 3.91 -18.02
N VAL A 58 -10.89 3.17 -16.95
CA VAL A 58 -9.60 3.26 -16.24
C VAL A 58 -8.53 2.60 -17.11
N ARG A 59 -7.43 3.31 -17.32
CA ARG A 59 -6.28 2.89 -18.12
C ARG A 59 -5.17 2.31 -17.27
N ARG A 60 -5.02 2.79 -16.03
CA ARG A 60 -3.94 2.39 -15.13
C ARG A 60 -4.37 2.40 -13.68
N ILE A 61 -3.82 1.46 -12.92
CA ILE A 61 -3.81 1.49 -11.47
C ILE A 61 -2.35 1.68 -11.03
N SER A 62 -2.10 2.67 -10.19
CA SER A 62 -0.77 2.94 -9.63
C SER A 62 -0.80 2.89 -8.10
N LEU A 63 0.32 2.44 -7.51
CA LEU A 63 0.49 2.38 -6.05
C LEU A 63 1.60 3.35 -5.62
N ASN A 64 1.31 4.15 -4.60
CA ASN A 64 2.34 4.78 -3.78
C ASN A 64 2.75 3.78 -2.69
N ALA A 65 3.95 3.23 -2.79
CA ALA A 65 4.42 2.20 -1.88
C ALA A 65 5.94 2.23 -1.74
N ASP A 66 6.40 1.77 -0.58
CA ASP A 66 7.79 1.46 -0.30
C ASP A 66 7.95 -0.06 -0.15
N ALA A 67 8.66 -0.66 -1.10
CA ALA A 67 8.99 -2.08 -1.15
C ALA A 67 10.48 -2.29 -1.39
N ARG A 68 11.34 -1.43 -0.83
CA ARG A 68 12.81 -1.60 -0.91
C ARG A 68 13.29 -2.93 -0.33
N ASP A 69 12.65 -3.40 0.73
CA ASP A 69 13.04 -4.62 1.46
C ASP A 69 12.26 -5.88 1.04
N GLY A 70 11.40 -5.77 0.02
CA GLY A 70 10.53 -6.86 -0.38
C GLY A 70 9.82 -6.61 -1.70
N TRP A 71 8.49 -6.74 -1.72
CA TRP A 71 7.69 -6.52 -2.92
C TRP A 71 6.23 -6.17 -2.60
N VAL A 72 5.59 -5.49 -3.55
CA VAL A 72 4.12 -5.39 -3.66
C VAL A 72 3.67 -6.10 -4.93
N LYS A 73 2.57 -6.85 -4.83
CA LYS A 73 1.87 -7.45 -5.98
C LYS A 73 0.37 -7.21 -5.83
N ALA A 74 -0.39 -7.38 -6.91
CA ALA A 74 -1.84 -7.26 -6.84
C ALA A 74 -2.54 -8.29 -7.72
N GLU A 75 -3.74 -8.72 -7.30
CA GLU A 75 -4.65 -9.52 -8.12
C GLU A 75 -6.01 -8.83 -8.26
N LEU A 76 -6.72 -9.10 -9.36
CA LEU A 76 -8.10 -8.68 -9.55
C LEU A 76 -9.06 -9.84 -9.27
N LEU A 77 -10.14 -9.52 -8.57
CA LEU A 77 -11.23 -10.43 -8.28
C LEU A 77 -12.54 -9.86 -8.83
N ASN A 78 -13.46 -10.74 -9.22
CA ASN A 78 -14.84 -10.33 -9.51
C ASN A 78 -15.57 -9.93 -8.21
N GLU A 79 -16.77 -9.37 -8.31
CA GLU A 79 -17.54 -8.90 -7.15
C GLU A 79 -17.86 -9.99 -6.11
N GLN A 80 -17.82 -11.26 -6.50
CA GLN A 80 -18.02 -12.41 -5.62
C GLN A 80 -16.72 -12.89 -4.95
N GLY A 81 -15.58 -12.24 -5.24
CA GLY A 81 -14.28 -12.55 -4.66
C GLY A 81 -13.48 -13.65 -5.37
N TYR A 82 -13.92 -14.09 -6.55
CA TYR A 82 -13.20 -15.07 -7.38
C TYR A 82 -12.14 -14.41 -8.24
N ARG A 83 -11.01 -15.09 -8.41
CA ARG A 83 -9.88 -14.62 -9.22
C ARG A 83 -10.24 -14.51 -10.69
N ILE A 84 -9.75 -13.45 -11.32
CA ILE A 84 -9.88 -13.23 -12.76
C ILE A 84 -8.62 -13.72 -13.45
N ARG A 85 -8.77 -14.64 -14.40
CA ARG A 85 -7.64 -15.14 -15.22
C ARG A 85 -7.01 -13.99 -16.03
N GLY A 86 -5.68 -13.94 -16.10
CA GLY A 86 -4.93 -12.83 -16.68
C GLY A 86 -4.60 -11.73 -15.68
N TYR A 87 -5.17 -11.79 -14.46
CA TYR A 87 -4.98 -10.81 -13.40
C TYR A 87 -4.77 -11.47 -12.03
N THR A 88 -4.28 -12.71 -11.99
CA THR A 88 -4.00 -13.40 -10.72
C THR A 88 -2.70 -12.92 -10.09
N LEU A 89 -2.47 -13.32 -8.83
CA LEU A 89 -1.24 -12.99 -8.12
C LEU A 89 0.01 -13.57 -8.81
N GLU A 90 -0.11 -14.75 -9.41
CA GLU A 90 0.97 -15.43 -10.12
C GLU A 90 1.34 -14.68 -11.41
N GLU A 91 0.34 -14.10 -12.07
CA GLU A 91 0.49 -13.31 -13.29
C GLU A 91 0.97 -11.88 -12.99
N SER A 92 0.75 -11.37 -11.78
CA SER A 92 1.16 -10.05 -11.34
C SER A 92 2.68 -9.86 -11.34
N ALA A 93 3.14 -8.70 -11.83
CA ALA A 93 4.54 -8.30 -11.71
C ALA A 93 4.87 -7.88 -10.27
N GLU A 94 6.11 -8.15 -9.84
CA GLU A 94 6.61 -7.65 -8.56
C GLU A 94 7.00 -6.17 -8.67
N LEU A 95 6.42 -5.35 -7.80
CA LEU A 95 6.82 -3.96 -7.61
C LEU A 95 7.83 -3.90 -6.47
N ARG A 96 8.98 -3.27 -6.73
CA ARG A 96 10.13 -3.18 -5.81
C ARG A 96 10.65 -1.75 -5.77
N GLY A 97 11.30 -1.38 -4.67
CA GLY A 97 11.82 -0.03 -4.46
C GLY A 97 10.79 0.91 -3.83
N ASP A 98 11.11 2.20 -3.79
CA ASP A 98 10.24 3.25 -3.26
C ASP A 98 9.75 4.15 -4.40
N SER A 99 8.43 4.23 -4.61
CA SER A 99 7.84 5.06 -5.67
C SER A 99 6.45 5.58 -5.29
N PHE A 100 6.15 6.78 -5.78
CA PHE A 100 4.80 7.37 -5.68
C PHE A 100 3.81 6.76 -6.68
N ALA A 101 4.29 6.09 -7.74
CA ALA A 101 3.45 5.62 -8.84
C ALA A 101 3.96 4.31 -9.44
N HIS A 102 4.04 3.25 -8.63
CA HIS A 102 4.26 1.90 -9.14
C HIS A 102 3.08 1.46 -10.01
N ALA A 103 3.29 1.30 -11.32
CA ALA A 103 2.25 0.84 -12.24
C ALA A 103 1.97 -0.66 -12.05
N LEU A 104 0.73 -1.02 -11.74
CA LEU A 104 0.32 -2.42 -11.69
C LEU A 104 0.28 -3.01 -13.10
N THR A 105 0.91 -4.17 -13.25
CA THR A 105 0.94 -4.91 -14.50
C THR A 105 0.81 -6.41 -14.24
N TRP A 106 0.24 -7.10 -15.20
CA TRP A 106 0.08 -8.55 -15.20
C TRP A 106 0.58 -9.10 -16.52
N ARG A 107 1.23 -10.27 -16.45
CA ARG A 107 1.80 -10.93 -17.61
C ARG A 107 0.70 -11.33 -18.59
N GLY A 108 0.79 -10.84 -19.81
CA GLY A 108 -0.16 -11.15 -20.87
C GLY A 108 -1.46 -10.34 -20.83
N ALA A 109 -1.61 -9.40 -19.89
CA ALA A 109 -2.71 -8.45 -19.89
C ALA A 109 -2.36 -7.21 -20.73
N ALA A 110 -3.27 -6.82 -21.62
CA ALA A 110 -3.10 -5.63 -22.49
C ALA A 110 -3.71 -4.34 -21.89
N GLY A 111 -4.39 -4.44 -20.75
CA GLY A 111 -5.10 -3.34 -20.11
C GLY A 111 -5.86 -3.82 -18.88
N LEU A 112 -6.77 -3.00 -18.35
CA LEU A 112 -7.65 -3.39 -17.25
C LEU A 112 -8.98 -3.94 -17.80
N PRO A 113 -9.58 -4.94 -17.14
CA PRO A 113 -10.91 -5.41 -17.51
C PRO A 113 -11.95 -4.35 -17.10
N PRO A 114 -12.92 -3.99 -17.97
CA PRO A 114 -13.96 -3.04 -17.60
C PRO A 114 -14.91 -3.63 -16.54
N GLY A 115 -15.67 -2.76 -15.87
CA GLY A 115 -16.64 -3.13 -14.85
C GLY A 115 -16.08 -3.11 -13.42
N ARG A 116 -16.89 -3.62 -12.47
CA ARG A 116 -16.59 -3.57 -11.04
C ARG A 116 -15.74 -4.77 -10.61
N HIS A 117 -14.58 -4.47 -10.03
CA HIS A 117 -13.61 -5.49 -9.58
C HIS A 117 -13.07 -5.14 -8.20
N LEU A 118 -12.74 -6.15 -7.41
CA LEU A 118 -11.94 -5.94 -6.20
C LEU A 118 -10.47 -5.99 -6.59
N VAL A 119 -9.70 -5.02 -6.11
CA VAL A 119 -8.24 -5.07 -6.15
C VAL A 119 -7.77 -5.63 -4.82
N ARG A 120 -6.97 -6.70 -4.87
CA ARG A 120 -6.32 -7.27 -3.70
C ARG A 120 -4.82 -7.09 -3.81
N ILE A 121 -4.27 -6.30 -2.89
CA ILE A 121 -2.86 -5.98 -2.80
C ILE A 121 -2.22 -6.92 -1.79
N HIS A 122 -1.10 -7.51 -2.19
CA HIS A 122 -0.27 -8.38 -1.38
C HIS A 122 1.05 -7.66 -1.09
N LEU A 123 1.41 -7.61 0.19
CA LEU A 123 2.61 -6.95 0.69
C LEU A 123 3.55 -8.01 1.24
N TYR A 124 4.83 -7.92 0.89
CA TYR A 124 5.90 -8.63 1.57
C TYR A 124 7.00 -7.65 1.94
N LYS A 125 7.26 -7.44 3.23
CA LYS A 125 8.20 -6.43 3.75
C LYS A 125 8.03 -5.08 3.02
N ALA A 126 6.79 -4.61 2.95
CA ALA A 126 6.42 -3.43 2.19
C ALA A 126 5.37 -2.60 2.92
N GLU A 127 5.34 -1.32 2.59
CA GLU A 127 4.39 -0.35 3.08
C GLU A 127 3.63 0.28 1.91
N LEU A 128 2.30 0.28 2.01
CA LEU A 128 1.38 0.86 1.03
C LEU A 128 0.81 2.16 1.58
N PHE A 129 0.92 3.25 0.82
CA PHE A 129 0.40 4.55 1.21
C PHE A 129 -0.91 4.90 0.49
N ALA A 130 -0.98 4.64 -0.83
CA ALA A 130 -2.15 4.96 -1.63
C ALA A 130 -2.30 4.07 -2.87
N LEU A 131 -3.51 4.02 -3.40
CA LEU A 131 -3.84 3.49 -4.72
C LEU A 131 -4.55 4.57 -5.53
N THR A 132 -4.11 4.76 -6.77
CA THR A 132 -4.67 5.75 -7.69
C THR A 132 -5.19 5.06 -8.95
N LEU A 133 -6.35 5.50 -9.43
CA LEU A 133 -6.96 5.10 -10.70
C LEU A 133 -6.81 6.25 -11.70
N GLU A 134 -6.38 5.93 -12.92
CA GLU A 134 -6.16 6.89 -14.01
C GLU A 134 -6.76 6.40 -15.33
#